data_AF-A0A7S3E0A4-F1
#
_entry.id   AF-A0A7S3E0A4-F1
#
_cell.length_a   1.000
_cell.length_b   1.000
_cell.length_c   1.000
_cell.angle_alpha   90.00
_cell.angle_beta   90.00
_cell.angle_gamma   90.00
#
_symmetry.space_group_name_H-M   'P 1'
#
loop_
_entity.id
_entity.type
_entity.pdbx_description
1 polymer ?
#
loop_
_entity_poly.entity_id
_entity_poly.type
_entity_poly.pdbx_seq_one_letter_code
_entity_poly.pdbx_strand_id
1 'polypeptide(L)'
;MSPPARNYDEETGFISKLTPEKHEVRKGFVPNMRVPGVFYVNDSLRGLLYEELKNFVDRGNVGGFLPAVKQLANVAALPGIVGRSIALPDVHSGYGFAIGNVAAMDMNDPEAVVSPGGVGFDINCGVRLVRTNLTEDEVRPVQEELAQSLFDHIPVGVGSQGIIPTTAKDLEEALEMGMDWSIREGYSWVEDKEHCEEYGRMLNADPSKVSKRAKKRGLPQMGTLGAGNHYAEIQVVEEIFDEAAAERMGINKVGQVCIMIHSGSRGLGHQVA
;
A
#
# COMPACT_ATOMS: atom_id res chain seq x y z
N MET A 1 -21.69 17.94 22.58
CA MET A 1 -22.87 17.20 22.06
C MET A 1 -22.50 16.69 20.68
N SER A 2 -22.64 15.39 20.43
CA SER A 2 -22.50 14.86 19.06
C SER A 2 -23.60 15.49 18.19
N PRO A 3 -23.30 15.91 16.95
CA PRO A 3 -24.32 16.42 16.05
C PRO A 3 -25.40 15.34 15.81
N PRO A 4 -26.65 15.75 15.53
CA PRO A 4 -27.72 14.81 15.21
C PRO A 4 -27.34 13.94 14.00
N ALA A 5 -27.78 12.68 14.01
CA ALA A 5 -27.55 11.77 12.89
C ALA A 5 -28.24 12.31 11.64
N ARG A 6 -27.49 12.44 10.55
CA ARG A 6 -28.00 12.90 9.25
C ARG A 6 -28.53 11.73 8.43
N ASN A 7 -29.57 11.98 7.66
CA ASN A 7 -30.06 11.03 6.65
C ASN A 7 -29.17 11.04 5.39
N TYR A 8 -29.46 10.14 4.44
CA TYR A 8 -28.61 9.94 3.27
C TYR A 8 -28.58 11.15 2.33
N ASP A 9 -29.71 11.85 2.17
CA ASP A 9 -29.80 13.05 1.35
C ASP A 9 -29.03 14.23 1.99
N GLU A 10 -29.08 14.33 3.31
CA GLU A 10 -28.30 15.31 4.06
C GLU A 10 -26.79 15.03 3.98
N GLU A 11 -26.37 13.76 4.04
CA GLU A 11 -24.97 13.35 3.88
C GLU A 11 -24.48 13.63 2.45
N THR A 12 -25.17 13.10 1.44
CA THR A 12 -24.82 13.29 0.02
C THR A 12 -24.90 14.76 -0.40
N GLY A 13 -25.70 15.57 0.28
CA GLY A 13 -25.74 17.02 0.09
C GLY A 13 -24.38 17.72 0.26
N PHE A 14 -23.40 17.11 0.96
CA PHE A 14 -22.03 17.62 1.09
C PHE A 14 -21.09 17.19 -0.05
N ILE A 15 -21.54 16.30 -0.93
CA ILE A 15 -20.71 15.72 -1.98
C ILE A 15 -21.13 16.33 -3.32
N SER A 16 -20.19 16.99 -4.00
CA SER A 16 -20.40 17.55 -5.32
C SER A 16 -19.52 16.85 -6.36
N LYS A 17 -20.12 16.52 -7.51
CA LYS A 17 -19.37 16.05 -8.68
C LYS A 17 -18.72 17.26 -9.36
N LEU A 18 -17.40 17.27 -9.49
CA LEU A 18 -16.63 18.35 -10.11
C LEU A 18 -16.33 18.04 -11.58
N THR A 19 -15.95 16.80 -11.88
CA THR A 19 -15.75 16.28 -13.25
C THR A 19 -16.35 14.86 -13.32
N PRO A 20 -16.38 14.20 -14.49
CA PRO A 20 -16.88 12.83 -14.59
C PRO A 20 -16.21 11.85 -13.62
N GLU A 21 -14.93 12.05 -13.32
CA GLU A 21 -14.10 11.20 -12.46
C GLU A 21 -13.76 11.82 -11.10
N LYS A 22 -14.18 13.05 -10.79
CA LYS A 22 -13.73 13.77 -9.59
C LYS A 22 -14.91 14.29 -8.78
N HIS A 23 -14.89 14.01 -7.49
CA HIS A 23 -15.89 14.45 -6.53
C HIS A 23 -15.23 15.15 -5.34
N GLU A 24 -15.92 16.12 -4.77
CA GLU A 24 -15.47 16.87 -3.60
C GLU A 24 -16.42 16.66 -2.42
N VAL A 25 -15.85 16.42 -1.25
CA VAL A 25 -16.54 16.40 0.03
C VAL A 25 -16.26 17.71 0.73
N ARG A 26 -17.26 18.60 0.79
CA ARG A 26 -17.08 19.94 1.36
C ARG A 26 -16.93 19.88 2.89
N LYS A 27 -16.29 20.92 3.45
CA LYS A 27 -16.13 21.06 4.91
C LYS A 27 -17.49 21.03 5.62
N GLY A 28 -17.50 20.46 6.83
CA GLY A 28 -18.72 20.23 7.60
C GLY A 28 -19.40 18.89 7.30
N PHE A 29 -18.87 18.09 6.37
CA PHE A 29 -19.29 16.70 6.24
C PHE A 29 -18.96 15.89 7.49
N VAL A 30 -17.83 16.13 8.15
CA VAL A 30 -17.60 15.70 9.53
C VAL A 30 -17.17 16.91 10.38
N PRO A 31 -17.34 16.85 11.72
CA PRO A 31 -16.87 17.92 12.58
C PRO A 31 -15.37 18.19 12.41
N ASN A 32 -14.97 19.45 12.57
CA ASN A 32 -13.56 19.88 12.58
C ASN A 32 -12.78 19.69 11.28
N MET A 33 -13.43 19.44 10.14
CA MET A 33 -12.75 19.44 8.84
C MET A 33 -11.96 20.74 8.63
N ARG A 34 -10.65 20.61 8.48
CA ARG A 34 -9.71 21.72 8.22
C ARG A 34 -9.57 21.99 6.74
N VAL A 35 -9.64 20.95 5.92
CA VAL A 35 -9.59 20.99 4.45
C VAL A 35 -10.79 20.22 3.84
N PRO A 36 -11.15 20.43 2.57
CA PRO A 36 -12.11 19.55 1.90
C PRO A 36 -11.48 18.17 1.59
N GLY A 37 -12.34 17.16 1.41
CA GLY A 37 -11.95 15.87 0.86
C GLY A 37 -12.16 15.84 -0.66
N VAL A 38 -11.39 15.03 -1.37
CA VAL A 38 -11.58 14.72 -2.80
C VAL A 38 -11.45 13.24 -3.00
N PHE A 39 -12.31 12.66 -3.82
CA PHE A 39 -12.13 11.29 -4.30
C PHE A 39 -12.26 11.22 -5.81
N TYR A 40 -11.49 10.33 -6.43
CA TYR A 40 -11.44 10.16 -7.87
C TYR A 40 -12.11 8.85 -8.27
N VAL A 41 -13.34 8.88 -8.79
CA VAL A 41 -14.05 7.67 -9.24
C VAL A 41 -14.89 8.00 -10.46
N ASN A 42 -14.92 7.08 -11.42
CA ASN A 42 -15.86 7.13 -12.54
C ASN A 42 -17.26 6.68 -12.10
N ASP A 43 -18.24 6.74 -13.00
CA ASP A 43 -19.63 6.38 -12.66
C ASP A 43 -19.80 4.90 -12.26
N SER A 44 -18.94 4.00 -12.76
CA SER A 44 -18.95 2.57 -12.41
C SER A 44 -18.52 2.33 -10.96
N LEU A 45 -17.47 3.02 -10.49
CA LEU A 45 -16.94 2.89 -9.13
C LEU A 45 -17.71 3.73 -8.12
N ARG A 46 -18.29 4.86 -8.56
CA ARG A 46 -19.06 5.77 -7.71
C ARG A 46 -20.20 5.06 -6.97
N GLY A 47 -20.89 4.13 -7.64
CA GLY A 47 -22.00 3.38 -7.05
C GLY A 47 -21.60 2.70 -5.74
N LEU A 48 -20.40 2.10 -5.70
CA LEU A 48 -19.88 1.36 -4.55
C LEU A 48 -19.70 2.27 -3.31
N LEU A 49 -19.15 3.47 -3.50
CA LEU A 49 -18.94 4.42 -2.39
C LEU A 49 -20.25 5.01 -1.86
N TYR A 50 -21.18 5.31 -2.76
CA TYR A 50 -22.49 5.85 -2.37
C TYR A 50 -23.35 4.80 -1.68
N GLU A 51 -23.28 3.55 -2.15
CA GLU A 51 -23.95 2.40 -1.51
C GLU A 51 -23.38 2.13 -0.11
N GLU A 52 -22.06 2.21 0.07
CA GLU A 52 -21.42 2.09 1.39
C GLU A 52 -21.93 3.18 2.36
N LEU A 53 -21.98 4.43 1.90
CA LEU A 53 -22.52 5.54 2.69
C LEU A 53 -24.00 5.35 3.01
N LYS A 54 -24.81 4.91 2.05
CA LYS A 54 -26.23 4.61 2.23
C LYS A 54 -26.45 3.53 3.28
N ASN A 55 -25.72 2.42 3.16
CA ASN A 55 -25.78 1.31 4.11
C ASN A 55 -25.43 1.73 5.53
N PHE A 56 -24.43 2.61 5.69
CA PHE A 56 -24.08 3.16 7.00
C PHE A 56 -25.19 4.02 7.60
N VAL A 57 -25.81 4.89 6.80
CA VAL A 57 -26.93 5.73 7.29
C VAL A 57 -28.14 4.87 7.65
N ASP A 58 -28.50 3.90 6.81
CA ASP A 58 -29.69 3.06 6.99
C ASP A 58 -29.56 2.12 8.21
N ARG A 59 -28.35 1.65 8.53
CA ARG A 59 -28.08 0.81 9.71
C ARG A 59 -27.82 1.61 11.00
N GLY A 60 -27.51 2.90 10.87
CA GLY A 60 -26.97 3.70 11.97
C GLY A 60 -25.60 3.20 12.46
N ASN A 61 -25.24 3.51 13.71
CA ASN A 61 -23.94 3.14 14.30
C ASN A 61 -23.83 1.66 14.75
N VAL A 62 -24.67 0.75 14.25
CA VAL A 62 -24.70 -0.65 14.70
C VAL A 62 -23.88 -1.54 13.75
N GLY A 63 -22.61 -1.75 14.10
CA GLY A 63 -21.72 -2.72 13.47
C GLY A 63 -21.28 -2.39 12.03
N GLY A 64 -19.97 -2.49 11.76
CA GLY A 64 -19.37 -2.24 10.45
C GLY A 64 -18.28 -1.17 10.47
N PHE A 65 -17.53 -1.06 9.38
CA PHE A 65 -16.54 -0.01 9.20
C PHE A 65 -17.22 1.33 8.84
N LEU A 66 -16.58 2.44 9.21
CA LEU A 66 -16.98 3.75 8.71
C LEU A 66 -16.78 3.80 7.20
N PRO A 67 -17.76 4.27 6.40
CA PRO A 67 -17.60 4.41 4.96
C PRO A 67 -16.32 5.16 4.59
N ALA A 68 -15.70 4.77 3.48
CA ALA A 68 -14.47 5.36 2.97
C ALA A 68 -14.58 6.89 2.83
N VAL A 69 -15.74 7.39 2.38
CA VAL A 69 -16.01 8.83 2.24
C VAL A 69 -16.02 9.55 3.60
N LYS A 70 -16.49 8.90 4.67
CA LYS A 70 -16.41 9.45 6.03
C LYS A 70 -14.98 9.38 6.58
N GLN A 71 -14.26 8.30 6.32
CA GLN A 71 -12.85 8.17 6.70
C GLN A 71 -11.99 9.26 6.04
N LEU A 72 -12.15 9.47 4.72
CA LEU A 72 -11.55 10.57 3.96
C LEU A 72 -11.77 11.93 4.63
N ALA A 73 -13.00 12.19 5.08
CA ALA A 73 -13.35 13.44 5.72
C ALA A 73 -12.82 13.55 7.17
N ASN A 74 -12.72 12.44 7.90
CA ASN A 74 -12.07 12.41 9.22
C ASN A 74 -10.59 12.75 9.10
N VAL A 75 -9.91 12.23 8.08
CA VAL A 75 -8.52 12.58 7.75
C VAL A 75 -8.42 14.07 7.44
N ALA A 76 -9.40 14.63 6.73
CA ALA A 76 -9.48 16.07 6.44
C ALA A 76 -9.64 16.97 7.69
N ALA A 77 -9.91 16.39 8.86
CA ALA A 77 -9.99 17.10 10.14
C ALA A 77 -8.68 17.07 10.96
N LEU A 78 -7.68 16.28 10.54
CA LEU A 78 -6.43 16.13 11.28
C LEU A 78 -5.61 17.43 11.29
N PRO A 79 -5.06 17.83 12.45
CA PRO A 79 -4.14 18.97 12.54
C PRO A 79 -2.94 18.85 11.58
N GLY A 80 -2.48 19.98 11.05
CA GLY A 80 -1.38 20.02 10.07
C GLY A 80 -1.72 19.56 8.66
N ILE A 81 -2.92 19.05 8.35
CA ILE A 81 -3.23 18.59 6.99
C ILE A 81 -3.18 19.72 5.95
N VAL A 82 -2.50 19.47 4.84
CA VAL A 82 -2.24 20.43 3.77
C VAL A 82 -3.19 20.22 2.60
N GLY A 83 -3.82 21.31 2.15
CA GLY A 83 -4.57 21.35 0.90
C GLY A 83 -5.90 20.59 0.94
N ARG A 84 -5.85 19.25 0.83
CA ARG A 84 -6.99 18.33 0.70
C ARG A 84 -6.66 16.95 1.26
N SER A 85 -7.66 16.25 1.78
CA SER A 85 -7.58 14.78 1.93
C SER A 85 -8.00 14.15 0.60
N ILE A 86 -7.20 13.24 0.05
CA ILE A 86 -7.40 12.70 -1.31
C ILE A 86 -7.60 11.20 -1.26
N ALA A 87 -8.65 10.68 -1.91
CA ALA A 87 -8.88 9.27 -2.13
C ALA A 87 -8.70 8.91 -3.60
N LEU A 88 -7.91 7.87 -3.86
CA LEU A 88 -7.64 7.30 -5.18
C LEU A 88 -8.81 6.42 -5.67
N PRO A 89 -8.83 5.99 -6.94
CA PRO A 89 -9.98 5.27 -7.52
C PRO A 89 -10.30 3.91 -6.90
N ASP A 90 -9.33 3.28 -6.26
CA ASP A 90 -9.47 2.01 -5.53
C ASP A 90 -9.86 2.19 -4.06
N VAL A 91 -10.30 3.40 -3.67
CA VAL A 91 -10.61 3.71 -2.28
C VAL A 91 -11.71 2.82 -1.69
N HIS A 92 -11.47 2.32 -0.49
CA HIS A 92 -12.43 1.56 0.29
C HIS A 92 -12.13 1.66 1.80
N SER A 93 -13.10 1.24 2.62
CA SER A 93 -12.99 1.30 4.08
C SER A 93 -11.71 0.65 4.61
N GLY A 94 -10.96 1.40 5.41
CA GLY A 94 -9.73 0.96 6.09
C GLY A 94 -9.80 1.14 7.61
N TYR A 95 -8.63 1.30 8.24
CA TYR A 95 -8.49 1.49 9.68
C TYR A 95 -8.19 2.96 10.02
N GLY A 96 -9.24 3.74 10.29
CA GLY A 96 -9.13 5.19 10.52
C GLY A 96 -9.03 5.97 9.22
N PHE A 97 -7.99 5.72 8.43
CA PHE A 97 -7.88 6.16 7.04
C PHE A 97 -8.52 5.12 6.12
N ALA A 98 -9.07 5.57 5.00
CA ALA A 98 -9.47 4.67 3.93
C ALA A 98 -8.23 4.14 3.21
N ILE A 99 -8.28 2.90 2.73
CA ILE A 99 -7.24 2.41 1.81
C ILE A 99 -7.34 3.24 0.53
N GLY A 100 -6.20 3.61 -0.06
CA GLY A 100 -6.14 4.56 -1.19
C GLY A 100 -6.28 6.03 -0.79
N ASN A 101 -6.27 6.37 0.52
CA ASN A 101 -6.28 7.76 0.98
C ASN A 101 -4.86 8.34 1.13
N VAL A 102 -4.59 9.44 0.44
CA VAL A 102 -3.38 10.26 0.55
C VAL A 102 -3.67 11.52 1.36
N ALA A 103 -2.80 11.83 2.32
CA ALA A 103 -2.82 13.08 3.07
C ALA A 103 -1.38 13.57 3.32
N ALA A 104 -1.14 14.85 3.08
CA ALA A 104 0.12 15.50 3.40
C ALA A 104 -0.04 16.35 4.68
N MET A 105 0.96 16.29 5.57
CA MET A 105 0.95 17.00 6.85
C MET A 105 2.14 17.97 6.91
N ASP A 106 1.90 19.21 7.32
CA ASP A 106 2.95 20.23 7.45
C ASP A 106 3.77 19.99 8.71
N MET A 107 4.99 19.47 8.55
CA MET A 107 5.89 19.18 9.67
C MET A 107 6.42 20.42 10.40
N ASN A 108 6.15 21.64 9.89
CA ASN A 108 6.43 22.88 10.62
C ASN A 108 5.28 23.30 11.55
N ASP A 109 4.07 22.76 11.36
CA ASP A 109 2.96 22.96 12.28
C ASP A 109 3.21 22.08 13.53
N PRO A 110 3.39 22.67 14.73
CA PRO A 110 3.66 21.89 15.95
C PRO A 110 2.50 20.97 16.34
N GLU A 111 1.30 21.23 15.83
CA GLU A 111 0.13 20.39 16.07
C GLU A 111 0.02 19.26 15.04
N ALA A 112 0.82 19.26 13.96
CA ALA A 112 0.76 18.24 12.93
C ALA A 112 0.99 16.84 13.48
N VAL A 113 0.28 15.87 12.89
CA VAL A 113 0.27 14.49 13.38
C VAL A 113 0.85 13.53 12.35
N VAL A 114 1.48 12.46 12.85
CA VAL A 114 1.73 11.24 12.09
C VAL A 114 0.81 10.17 12.64
N SER A 115 0.06 9.51 11.77
CA SER A 115 -0.90 8.47 12.17
C SER A 115 -0.51 7.12 11.58
N PRO A 116 -0.23 6.09 12.41
CA PRO A 116 0.04 4.73 11.91
C PRO A 116 -1.10 4.19 11.03
N GLY A 117 -2.36 4.54 11.34
CA GLY A 117 -3.52 4.15 10.53
C GLY A 117 -3.53 4.75 9.12
N GLY A 118 -2.81 5.86 8.89
CA GLY A 118 -2.61 6.44 7.56
C GLY A 118 -1.46 5.82 6.76
N VAL A 119 -0.60 5.03 7.40
CA VAL A 119 0.44 4.22 6.73
C VAL A 119 -0.08 2.80 6.47
N GLY A 120 -0.79 2.23 7.45
CA GLY A 120 -1.31 0.87 7.41
C GLY A 120 -0.48 -0.11 8.25
N PHE A 121 -1.05 -1.29 8.50
CA PHE A 121 -0.42 -2.31 9.34
C PHE A 121 0.78 -2.96 8.66
N ASP A 122 0.67 -3.36 7.39
CA ASP A 122 1.81 -3.89 6.65
C ASP A 122 2.64 -2.74 6.08
N ILE A 123 3.46 -2.15 6.95
CA ILE A 123 4.34 -1.03 6.63
C ILE A 123 5.23 -1.42 5.45
N ASN A 124 5.30 -0.57 4.43
CA ASN A 124 6.05 -0.83 3.20
C ASN A 124 5.63 -2.13 2.47
N CYS A 125 4.35 -2.52 2.57
CA CYS A 125 3.75 -3.40 1.56
C CYS A 125 3.87 -2.73 0.20
N GLY A 126 4.51 -3.40 -0.75
CA GLY A 126 4.95 -2.79 -1.99
C GLY A 126 5.28 -3.82 -3.06
N VAL A 127 5.55 -3.31 -4.25
CA VAL A 127 5.74 -4.12 -5.46
C VAL A 127 7.14 -3.94 -6.00
N ARG A 128 7.79 -5.04 -6.38
CA ARG A 128 9.00 -5.05 -7.21
C ARG A 128 8.68 -5.73 -8.53
N LEU A 129 9.06 -5.10 -9.64
CA LEU A 129 9.00 -5.68 -10.97
C LEU A 129 10.42 -6.02 -11.45
N VAL A 130 10.67 -7.28 -11.77
CA VAL A 130 11.92 -7.77 -12.35
C VAL A 130 11.67 -8.09 -13.81
N ARG A 131 12.30 -7.35 -14.71
CA ARG A 131 12.23 -7.65 -16.15
C ARG A 131 13.18 -8.78 -16.53
N THR A 132 12.84 -9.51 -17.58
CA THR A 132 13.75 -10.47 -18.21
C THR A 132 13.98 -10.09 -19.67
N ASN A 133 14.93 -10.76 -20.32
CA ASN A 133 15.09 -10.69 -21.78
C ASN A 133 14.27 -11.78 -22.50
N LEU A 134 13.54 -12.61 -21.75
CA LEU A 134 12.76 -13.74 -22.28
C LEU A 134 11.45 -13.25 -22.88
N THR A 135 10.96 -14.05 -23.80
CA THR A 135 9.65 -13.91 -24.43
C THR A 135 8.70 -14.99 -23.95
N GLU A 136 7.41 -14.74 -24.14
CA GLU A 136 6.36 -15.70 -23.82
C GLU A 136 6.59 -17.06 -24.50
N ASP A 137 6.98 -17.08 -25.78
CA ASP A 137 7.25 -18.31 -26.53
C ASP A 137 8.40 -19.14 -25.94
N GLU A 138 9.37 -18.49 -25.28
CA GLU A 138 10.48 -19.16 -24.60
C GLU A 138 10.08 -19.73 -23.24
N VAL A 139 9.15 -19.08 -22.53
CA VAL A 139 8.74 -19.46 -21.16
C VAL A 139 7.55 -20.41 -21.15
N ARG A 140 6.62 -20.26 -22.10
CA ARG A 140 5.38 -21.05 -22.19
C ARG A 140 5.62 -22.56 -22.18
N PRO A 141 6.66 -23.12 -22.84
CA PRO A 141 6.94 -24.56 -22.78
C PRO A 141 7.35 -25.08 -21.39
N VAL A 142 7.90 -24.21 -20.53
CA VAL A 142 8.42 -24.55 -19.19
C VAL A 142 7.65 -23.88 -18.05
N GLN A 143 6.49 -23.29 -18.33
CA GLN A 143 5.75 -22.45 -17.38
C GLN A 143 5.40 -23.18 -16.08
N GLU A 144 5.05 -24.47 -16.16
CA GLU A 144 4.67 -25.27 -14.98
C GLU A 144 5.89 -25.60 -14.12
N GLU A 145 7.01 -25.97 -14.75
CA GLU A 145 8.28 -26.21 -14.07
C GLU A 145 8.81 -24.93 -13.40
N LEU A 146 8.73 -23.80 -14.11
CA LEU A 146 9.15 -22.50 -13.57
C LEU A 146 8.27 -22.07 -12.40
N ALA A 147 6.94 -22.20 -12.52
CA ALA A 147 6.02 -21.89 -11.43
C ALA A 147 6.27 -22.78 -10.21
N GLN A 148 6.47 -24.08 -10.41
CA GLN A 148 6.81 -25.00 -9.33
C GLN A 148 8.15 -24.65 -8.69
N SER A 149 9.17 -24.32 -9.49
CA SER A 149 10.48 -23.89 -9.01
C SER A 149 10.39 -22.61 -8.18
N LEU A 150 9.61 -21.62 -8.59
CA LEU A 150 9.37 -20.42 -7.78
C LEU A 150 8.68 -20.78 -6.45
N PHE A 151 7.68 -21.66 -6.47
CA PHE A 151 6.99 -22.09 -5.26
C PHE A 151 7.93 -22.83 -4.28
N ASP A 152 8.83 -23.66 -4.81
CA ASP A 152 9.79 -24.43 -4.00
C ASP A 152 10.86 -23.53 -3.36
N HIS A 153 11.25 -22.44 -4.03
CA HIS A 153 12.31 -21.54 -3.58
C HIS A 153 11.80 -20.28 -2.84
N ILE A 154 10.53 -19.92 -2.97
CA ILE A 154 9.95 -18.74 -2.36
C ILE A 154 8.89 -19.17 -1.33
N PRO A 155 9.21 -19.20 -0.03
CA PRO A 155 8.26 -19.64 0.98
C PRO A 155 7.02 -18.74 1.04
N VAL A 156 5.86 -19.38 0.92
CA VAL A 156 4.54 -18.73 1.01
C VAL A 156 3.76 -19.24 2.22
N GLY A 157 2.76 -18.48 2.65
CA GLY A 157 1.79 -18.89 3.66
C GLY A 157 1.99 -18.30 5.06
N VAL A 158 0.92 -18.34 5.85
CA VAL A 158 0.91 -17.86 7.24
C VAL A 158 1.77 -18.78 8.11
N GLY A 159 2.78 -18.21 8.77
CA GLY A 159 3.67 -18.95 9.67
C GLY A 159 4.79 -19.71 8.96
N SER A 160 4.90 -19.59 7.63
CA SER A 160 6.05 -20.06 6.88
C SER A 160 7.33 -19.37 7.34
N GLN A 161 8.43 -20.12 7.31
CA GLN A 161 9.74 -19.62 7.72
C GLN A 161 10.61 -19.29 6.51
N GLY A 162 11.40 -18.24 6.66
CA GLY A 162 12.37 -17.78 5.69
C GLY A 162 13.45 -18.82 5.39
N ILE A 163 13.88 -18.86 4.13
CA ILE A 163 15.07 -19.63 3.72
C ILE A 163 16.37 -18.89 4.03
N ILE A 164 16.30 -17.57 4.29
CA ILE A 164 17.44 -16.73 4.63
C ILE A 164 17.81 -17.01 6.10
N PRO A 165 18.98 -17.62 6.39
CA PRO A 165 19.41 -17.85 7.77
C PRO A 165 19.65 -16.50 8.45
N THR A 166 18.70 -16.07 9.29
CA THR A 166 18.70 -14.74 9.88
C THR A 166 18.85 -14.84 11.39
N THR A 167 19.91 -14.28 11.95
CA THR A 167 20.07 -14.11 13.39
C THR A 167 19.41 -12.81 13.87
N ALA A 168 19.28 -12.65 15.19
CA ALA A 168 18.77 -11.39 15.75
C ALA A 168 19.64 -10.17 15.37
N LYS A 169 20.97 -10.36 15.24
CA LYS A 169 21.90 -9.32 14.82
C LYS A 169 21.65 -8.94 13.36
N ASP A 170 21.49 -9.94 12.50
CA ASP A 170 21.23 -9.74 11.07
C ASP A 170 19.94 -8.95 10.84
N LEU A 171 18.87 -9.27 11.59
CA LEU A 171 17.63 -8.52 11.52
C LEU A 171 17.81 -7.05 11.94
N GLU A 172 18.58 -6.77 12.99
CA GLU A 172 18.84 -5.38 13.41
C GLU A 172 19.62 -4.61 12.36
N GLU A 173 20.64 -5.22 11.77
CA GLU A 173 21.42 -4.61 10.69
C GLU A 173 20.55 -4.43 9.43
N ALA A 174 19.70 -5.39 9.07
CA ALA A 174 18.76 -5.27 7.96
C ALA A 174 17.75 -4.13 8.16
N LEU A 175 17.26 -3.91 9.39
CA LEU A 175 16.37 -2.79 9.72
C LEU A 175 17.04 -1.42 9.55
N GLU A 176 18.36 -1.33 9.79
CA GLU A 176 19.12 -0.08 9.68
C GLU A 176 19.66 0.18 8.26
N MET A 177 20.07 -0.89 7.57
CA MET A 177 20.80 -0.83 6.31
C MET A 177 19.91 -1.11 5.09
N GLY A 178 18.72 -1.71 5.25
CA GLY A 178 17.83 -2.03 4.13
C GLY A 178 18.53 -2.85 3.05
N MET A 179 18.41 -2.43 1.79
CA MET A 179 19.07 -3.09 0.65
C MET A 179 20.60 -3.17 0.77
N ASP A 180 21.27 -2.25 1.47
CA ASP A 180 22.73 -2.33 1.65
C ASP A 180 23.12 -3.59 2.45
N TRP A 181 22.27 -4.08 3.36
CA TRP A 181 22.47 -5.36 4.06
C TRP A 181 22.35 -6.53 3.09
N SER A 182 21.29 -6.55 2.27
CA SER A 182 21.07 -7.61 1.27
C SER A 182 22.23 -7.71 0.28
N ILE A 183 22.80 -6.59 -0.15
CA ILE A 183 24.00 -6.56 -1.02
C ILE A 183 25.21 -7.13 -0.29
N ARG A 184 25.46 -6.71 0.96
CA ARG A 184 26.60 -7.17 1.75
C ARG A 184 26.57 -8.68 2.00
N GLU A 185 25.39 -9.25 2.24
CA GLU A 185 25.19 -10.68 2.44
C GLU A 185 25.11 -11.49 1.13
N GLY A 186 25.13 -10.82 -0.04
CA GLY A 186 25.16 -11.48 -1.35
C GLY A 186 23.78 -11.90 -1.90
N TYR A 187 22.69 -11.34 -1.38
CA TYR A 187 21.32 -11.60 -1.86
C TYR A 187 20.87 -10.65 -2.99
N SER A 188 21.67 -9.63 -3.29
CA SER A 188 21.32 -8.60 -4.30
C SER A 188 22.57 -8.08 -4.98
N TRP A 189 22.41 -7.56 -6.19
CA TRP A 189 23.46 -6.85 -6.90
C TRP A 189 23.53 -5.39 -6.47
N VAL A 190 24.66 -4.74 -6.73
CA VAL A 190 24.86 -3.33 -6.34
C VAL A 190 23.86 -2.42 -7.07
N GLU A 191 23.56 -2.74 -8.32
CA GLU A 191 22.67 -1.99 -9.20
C GLU A 191 21.18 -2.12 -8.78
N ASP A 192 20.82 -3.15 -8.01
CA ASP A 192 19.44 -3.37 -7.57
C ASP A 192 18.91 -2.21 -6.73
N LYS A 193 19.78 -1.61 -5.91
CA LYS A 193 19.36 -0.49 -5.06
C LYS A 193 19.07 0.78 -5.84
N GLU A 194 19.69 0.98 -7.01
CA GLU A 194 19.42 2.13 -7.88
C GLU A 194 18.00 2.09 -8.48
N HIS A 195 17.38 0.91 -8.45
CA HIS A 195 16.02 0.65 -8.95
C HIS A 195 15.01 0.45 -7.81
N CYS A 196 15.34 0.92 -6.61
CA CYS A 196 14.45 0.94 -5.45
C CYS A 196 14.09 2.37 -5.07
N GLU A 197 12.83 2.60 -4.69
CA GLU A 197 12.46 3.81 -3.97
C GLU A 197 13.34 3.97 -2.71
N GLU A 198 13.77 5.20 -2.42
CA GLU A 198 14.72 5.51 -1.34
C GLU A 198 16.04 4.69 -1.39
N TYR A 199 16.44 4.22 -2.58
CA TYR A 199 17.55 3.27 -2.74
C TYR A 199 17.41 2.01 -1.85
N GLY A 200 16.18 1.66 -1.49
CA GLY A 200 15.85 0.55 -0.60
C GLY A 200 16.29 0.75 0.85
N ARG A 201 16.51 2.00 1.30
CA ARG A 201 16.93 2.32 2.66
C ARG A 201 16.55 3.74 3.09
N MET A 202 15.77 3.83 4.16
CA MET A 202 15.55 5.11 4.86
C MET A 202 16.63 5.34 5.91
N LEU A 203 17.41 6.42 5.78
CA LEU A 203 18.58 6.71 6.63
C LEU A 203 18.25 6.93 8.12
N ASN A 204 17.01 7.27 8.43
CA ASN A 204 16.57 7.60 9.78
C ASN A 204 16.01 6.38 10.54
N ALA A 205 16.13 5.18 9.98
CA ALA A 205 15.69 3.97 10.63
C ALA A 205 16.50 3.70 11.92
N ASP A 206 15.81 3.47 13.03
CA ASP A 206 16.41 3.17 14.33
C ASP A 206 15.85 1.83 14.86
N PRO A 207 16.61 0.72 14.76
CA PRO A 207 16.18 -0.58 15.25
C PRO A 207 15.88 -0.61 16.76
N SER A 208 16.38 0.35 17.55
CA SER A 208 16.08 0.44 18.99
C SER A 208 14.62 0.83 19.27
N LYS A 209 13.95 1.49 18.32
CA LYS A 209 12.52 1.85 18.41
C LYS A 209 11.60 0.68 18.07
N VAL A 210 12.12 -0.40 17.50
CA VAL A 210 11.36 -1.59 17.15
C VAL A 210 11.27 -2.53 18.35
N SER A 211 10.06 -2.82 18.80
CA SER A 211 9.83 -3.65 19.99
C SER A 211 10.40 -5.07 19.85
N LYS A 212 10.81 -5.67 20.97
CA LYS A 212 11.25 -7.08 21.00
C LYS A 212 10.19 -8.03 20.43
N ARG A 213 8.90 -7.71 20.61
CA ARG A 213 7.79 -8.49 20.08
C ARG A 213 7.73 -8.43 18.55
N ALA A 214 7.90 -7.25 17.97
CA ALA A 214 7.95 -7.07 16.52
C ALA A 214 9.15 -7.81 15.91
N LYS A 215 10.34 -7.66 16.49
CA LYS A 215 11.54 -8.38 16.07
C LYS A 215 11.34 -9.90 16.16
N LYS A 216 10.81 -10.41 17.27
CA LYS A 216 10.52 -11.85 17.45
C LYS A 216 9.54 -12.40 16.41
N ARG A 217 8.55 -11.60 16.01
CA ARG A 217 7.55 -11.99 15.01
C ARG A 217 8.12 -11.94 13.59
N GLY A 218 8.95 -10.94 13.27
CA GLY A 218 9.55 -10.75 11.96
C GLY A 218 10.73 -11.65 11.65
N LEU A 219 11.57 -11.96 12.65
CA LEU A 219 12.80 -12.73 12.50
C LEU A 219 12.63 -14.03 11.68
N PRO A 220 11.66 -14.93 11.99
CA PRO A 220 11.50 -16.16 11.22
C PRO A 220 10.90 -15.94 9.82
N GLN A 221 10.46 -14.73 9.47
CA GLN A 221 9.71 -14.43 8.24
C GLN A 221 10.56 -13.75 7.17
N MET A 222 11.85 -13.49 7.44
CA MET A 222 12.77 -12.87 6.50
C MET A 222 12.90 -13.71 5.21
N GLY A 223 12.67 -13.13 4.04
CA GLY A 223 12.71 -13.87 2.78
C GLY A 223 11.49 -14.77 2.54
N THR A 224 10.30 -14.38 3.03
CA THR A 224 9.02 -15.03 2.71
C THR A 224 8.07 -14.06 2.02
N LEU A 225 7.18 -14.56 1.16
CA LEU A 225 6.11 -13.72 0.56
C LEU A 225 5.03 -13.40 1.57
N GLY A 226 4.53 -14.43 2.25
CA GLY A 226 3.40 -14.30 3.15
C GLY A 226 2.07 -14.79 2.62
N ALA A 227 1.02 -14.05 2.96
CA ALA A 227 -0.37 -14.40 2.72
C ALA A 227 -1.18 -13.14 2.46
N GLY A 228 -2.49 -13.27 2.20
CA GLY A 228 -3.34 -12.15 1.82
C GLY A 228 -3.20 -11.87 0.32
N ASN A 229 -2.98 -10.62 -0.04
CA ASN A 229 -2.77 -10.19 -1.42
C ASN A 229 -1.31 -10.28 -1.90
N HIS A 230 -0.43 -10.96 -1.14
CA HIS A 230 0.98 -11.13 -1.50
C HIS A 230 1.18 -12.28 -2.48
N TYR A 231 2.04 -12.08 -3.48
CA TYR A 231 2.29 -13.03 -4.56
C TYR A 231 3.67 -12.82 -5.21
N ALA A 232 4.12 -13.82 -5.94
CA ALA A 232 5.13 -13.67 -6.99
C ALA A 232 4.52 -14.24 -8.28
N GLU A 233 4.41 -13.41 -9.31
CA GLU A 233 3.74 -13.74 -10.57
C GLU A 233 4.69 -13.60 -11.75
N ILE A 234 4.63 -14.56 -12.66
CA ILE A 234 5.26 -14.46 -13.98
C ILE A 234 4.23 -13.84 -14.91
N GLN A 235 4.57 -12.69 -15.49
CA GLN A 235 3.66 -11.87 -16.28
C GLN A 235 4.23 -11.65 -17.68
N VAL A 236 3.33 -11.43 -18.63
CA VAL A 236 3.67 -11.12 -20.03
C VAL A 236 3.20 -9.70 -20.35
N VAL A 237 4.06 -8.92 -20.97
CA VAL A 237 3.70 -7.59 -21.48
C VAL A 237 2.79 -7.77 -22.70
N GLU A 238 1.48 -7.62 -22.51
CA GLU A 238 0.48 -7.78 -23.58
C GLU A 238 0.35 -6.53 -24.47
N GLU A 239 0.47 -5.33 -23.88
CA GLU A 239 0.29 -4.06 -24.58
C GLU A 239 1.29 -3.00 -24.07
N ILE A 240 1.73 -2.12 -24.96
CA ILE A 240 2.59 -0.96 -24.64
C ILE A 240 1.86 0.31 -25.06
N PHE A 241 1.48 1.13 -24.07
CA PHE A 241 0.76 2.39 -24.29
C PHE A 241 1.67 3.60 -24.57
N ASP A 242 2.87 3.60 -23.96
CA ASP A 242 3.89 4.63 -24.14
C ASP A 242 5.24 3.95 -24.40
N GLU A 243 5.64 3.93 -25.66
CA GLU A 243 6.87 3.28 -26.12
C GLU A 243 8.12 3.89 -25.49
N ALA A 244 8.16 5.22 -25.33
CA ALA A 244 9.33 5.91 -24.80
C ALA A 244 9.52 5.65 -23.30
N ALA A 245 8.42 5.61 -22.53
CA ALA A 245 8.47 5.22 -21.13
C ALA A 245 8.84 3.74 -20.97
N ALA A 246 8.25 2.85 -21.78
CA ALA A 246 8.53 1.41 -21.74
C ALA A 246 10.00 1.10 -22.04
N GLU A 247 10.58 1.72 -23.08
CA GLU A 247 12.00 1.56 -23.43
C GLU A 247 12.92 1.97 -22.27
N ARG A 248 12.62 3.10 -21.60
CA ARG A 248 13.38 3.55 -20.41
C ARG A 248 13.28 2.59 -19.24
N MET A 249 12.17 1.86 -19.11
CA MET A 249 11.98 0.80 -18.10
C MET A 249 12.59 -0.54 -18.55
N GLY A 250 13.16 -0.63 -19.76
CA GLY A 250 13.70 -1.85 -20.34
C GLY A 250 12.63 -2.86 -20.77
N ILE A 251 11.40 -2.37 -21.01
CA ILE A 251 10.30 -3.12 -21.60
C ILE A 251 10.25 -2.75 -23.08
N ASN A 252 10.84 -3.60 -23.92
CA ASN A 252 11.15 -3.25 -25.31
C ASN A 252 10.23 -3.90 -26.34
N LYS A 253 9.34 -4.80 -25.92
CA LYS A 253 8.43 -5.52 -26.81
C LYS A 253 7.22 -6.09 -26.09
N VAL A 254 6.13 -6.22 -26.83
CA VAL A 254 5.00 -7.10 -26.46
C VAL A 254 5.50 -8.55 -26.46
N GLY A 255 5.01 -9.35 -25.52
CA GLY A 255 5.44 -10.72 -25.26
C GLY A 255 6.65 -10.83 -24.33
N GLN A 256 7.24 -9.72 -23.87
CA GLN A 256 8.34 -9.77 -22.89
C GLN A 256 7.85 -10.30 -21.54
N VAL A 257 8.62 -11.20 -20.92
CA VAL A 257 8.31 -11.79 -19.62
C VAL A 257 8.92 -10.97 -18.49
N CYS A 258 8.11 -10.70 -17.47
CA CYS A 258 8.50 -10.05 -16.22
C CYS A 258 8.07 -10.90 -15.02
N ILE A 259 8.67 -10.63 -13.87
CA ILE A 259 8.28 -11.21 -12.58
C ILE A 259 7.86 -10.07 -11.65
N MET A 260 6.61 -10.10 -11.18
CA MET A 260 6.11 -9.14 -10.21
C MET A 260 6.07 -9.78 -8.82
N ILE A 261 6.68 -9.13 -7.85
CA ILE A 261 6.75 -9.57 -6.46
C ILE A 261 6.00 -8.54 -5.62
N HIS A 262 4.92 -8.97 -4.96
CA HIS A 262 4.14 -8.17 -4.04
C HIS A 262 4.25 -8.76 -2.63
N SER A 263 4.87 -8.01 -1.73
CA SER A 263 5.07 -8.39 -0.33
C SER A 263 5.26 -7.15 0.53
N GLY A 264 5.55 -7.33 1.82
CA GLY A 264 5.77 -6.23 2.75
C GLY A 264 6.65 -6.59 3.93
N SER A 265 6.56 -5.80 4.99
CA SER A 265 7.29 -5.97 6.25
C SER A 265 6.90 -7.21 7.07
N ARG A 266 5.92 -7.99 6.58
CA ARG A 266 5.42 -9.20 7.22
C ARG A 266 4.86 -8.87 8.62
N GLY A 267 4.99 -9.81 9.55
CA GLY A 267 4.54 -9.61 10.92
C GLY A 267 5.33 -8.56 11.70
N LEU A 268 6.48 -8.09 11.19
CA LEU A 268 7.28 -7.06 11.85
C LEU A 268 6.57 -5.72 11.82
N GLY A 269 6.26 -5.17 10.64
CA GLY A 269 5.59 -3.86 10.52
C GLY A 269 4.19 -3.89 11.09
N HIS A 270 3.46 -4.99 10.93
CA HIS A 270 2.15 -5.15 11.58
C HIS A 270 2.25 -5.03 13.10
N GLN A 271 3.35 -5.46 13.71
CA GLN A 271 3.52 -5.35 15.16
C GLN A 271 4.05 -3.98 15.61
N VAL A 272 4.63 -3.21 14.67
CA VAL A 272 5.05 -1.82 14.89
C VAL A 272 3.85 -0.87 14.83
N ALA A 273 2.93 -1.08 13.89
CA ALA A 273 1.65 -0.38 13.80
C ALA A 273 0.73 -0.70 15.00
#